data_AF-A0A950ER99-F1
#
_entry.id   AF-A0A950ER99-F1
#
_cell.length_a   1.000
_cell.length_b   1.000
_cell.length_c   1.000
_cell.angle_alpha   90.00
_cell.angle_beta   90.00
_cell.angle_gamma   90.00
#
_symmetry.space_group_name_H-M   'P 1'
#
loop_
_entity.id
_entity.type
_entity.pdbx_description
1 polymer ?
#
loop_
_entity_poly.entity_id
_entity_poly.type
_entity_poly.pdbx_seq_one_letter_code
_entity_poly.pdbx_strand_id
1 'polypeptide(L)' 'VSTWHAAMRRTIVQSRECGDLRADTDANQLLFEIHGLILALHYEARFLRSEGSIERAKAGFSNILARYASEPPAA' A
#
# COMPACT_ATOMS: atom_id res chain seq x y z
N VAL A 1 -6.73 4.18 -15.05
CA VAL A 1 -6.50 4.28 -13.59
C VAL A 1 -7.71 3.81 -12.78
N SER A 2 -8.94 4.21 -13.11
CA SER A 2 -10.15 3.81 -12.37
C SER A 2 -10.32 2.29 -12.20
N THR A 3 -10.06 1.49 -13.23
CA THR A 3 -10.13 0.01 -13.15
C THR A 3 -9.14 -0.57 -12.13
N TRP A 4 -7.93 -0.02 -12.07
CA TRP A 4 -6.90 -0.44 -11.13
C TRP A 4 -7.24 -0.02 -9.69
N HIS A 5 -7.72 1.21 -9.48
CA HIS A 5 -8.25 1.65 -8.17
C HIS A 5 -9.39 0.75 -7.68
N ALA A 6 -10.33 0.43 -8.56
CA ALA A 6 -11.45 -0.46 -8.20
C ALA A 6 -10.96 -1.86 -7.82
N ALA A 7 -10.01 -2.43 -8.56
CA ALA A 7 -9.44 -3.74 -8.25
C ALA A 7 -8.69 -3.72 -6.92
N MET A 8 -7.79 -2.76 -6.72
CA MET A 8 -7.05 -2.63 -5.46
C MET A 8 -7.95 -2.41 -4.25
N ARG A 9 -8.95 -1.54 -4.36
CA ARG A 9 -9.91 -1.31 -3.28
C ARG A 9 -10.64 -2.61 -2.91
N ARG A 10 -11.06 -3.40 -3.89
CA ARG A 10 -11.66 -4.73 -3.63
C ARG A 10 -10.70 -5.64 -2.89
N THR A 11 -9.44 -5.72 -3.32
CA THR A 11 -8.41 -6.53 -2.65
C THR A 11 -8.20 -6.08 -1.21
N ILE A 12 -8.10 -4.78 -0.94
CA ILE A 12 -7.95 -4.25 0.42
C ILE A 12 -9.14 -4.64 1.31
N VAL A 13 -10.36 -4.54 0.78
CA VAL A 13 -11.57 -4.98 1.50
C VAL A 13 -11.51 -6.48 1.81
N GLN A 14 -11.13 -7.31 0.84
CA GLN A 14 -10.99 -8.75 1.02
C GLN A 14 -9.93 -9.10 2.07
N SER A 15 -8.75 -8.48 2.03
CA SER A 15 -7.71 -8.70 3.05
C SER A 15 -8.16 -8.30 4.45
N ARG A 16 -8.98 -7.24 4.58
CA ARG A 16 -9.59 -6.87 5.86
C ARG A 16 -10.62 -7.92 6.31
N GLU A 17 -11.45 -8.44 5.41
CA GLU A 17 -12.42 -9.49 5.71
C GLU A 17 -11.74 -10.82 6.11
N CYS A 18 -10.56 -11.11 5.55
CA CYS A 18 -9.72 -12.25 5.94
C CYS A 18 -8.99 -12.06 7.27
N GLY A 19 -9.01 -10.85 7.84
CA GLY A 19 -8.28 -10.53 9.07
C GLY A 19 -6.79 -10.27 8.87
N ASP A 20 -6.31 -10.10 7.63
CA ASP A 20 -4.91 -9.70 7.35
C ASP A 20 -4.65 -8.23 7.74
N LEU A 21 -5.70 -7.41 7.66
CA LEU A 21 -5.68 -5.99 8.01
C LEU A 21 -6.55 -5.71 9.22
N ARG A 22 -6.24 -4.65 9.97
CA ARG A 22 -7.07 -4.18 11.08
C ARG A 22 -8.50 -3.92 10.61
N ALA A 23 -9.47 -4.27 11.44
CA ALA A 23 -10.90 -4.16 11.12
C ALA A 23 -11.36 -2.70 10.85
N ASP A 24 -10.67 -1.71 11.41
CA ASP A 24 -10.94 -0.28 11.23
C ASP A 24 -10.23 0.34 10.02
N THR A 25 -9.51 -0.46 9.22
CA THR A 25 -8.78 0.03 8.04
C THR A 25 -9.73 0.69 7.04
N ASP A 26 -9.50 1.98 6.74
CA ASP A 26 -10.11 2.68 5.62
C ASP A 26 -9.43 2.26 4.30
N ALA A 27 -10.18 1.54 3.47
CA ALA A 27 -9.69 1.02 2.21
C ALA A 27 -9.32 2.12 1.19
N ASN A 28 -9.99 3.27 1.22
CA ASN A 28 -9.70 4.37 0.31
C ASN A 28 -8.40 5.06 0.71
N GLN A 29 -8.16 5.23 2.01
CA GLN A 29 -6.92 5.80 2.54
C GLN A 29 -5.71 4.91 2.21
N LEU A 30 -5.80 3.59 2.47
CA LEU A 30 -4.72 2.65 2.13
C LEU A 30 -4.44 2.62 0.62
N LEU A 31 -5.50 2.64 -0.21
CA LEU A 31 -5.34 2.75 -1.66
C LEU A 31 -4.60 4.04 -2.05
N PHE A 32 -4.97 5.17 -1.45
CA PHE A 32 -4.37 6.47 -1.74
C PHE A 32 -2.87 6.47 -1.41
N GLU A 33 -2.47 5.92 -0.25
CA GLU A 33 -1.07 5.82 0.15
C GLU A 33 -0.25 4.94 -0.80
N ILE A 34 -0.77 3.77 -1.18
CA ILE A 34 -0.09 2.87 -2.13
C ILE A 34 0.04 3.53 -3.51
N HIS A 35 -1.01 4.18 -3.98
CA HIS A 35 -0.97 4.87 -5.26
C HIS A 35 0.03 6.03 -5.24
N GLY A 36 0.03 6.85 -4.19
CA GLY A 36 0.97 7.96 -4.01
C GLY A 36 2.42 7.49 -4.00
N LEU A 37 2.71 6.40 -3.29
CA LEU A 37 4.05 5.79 -3.27
C LEU A 37 4.50 5.34 -4.68
N ILE A 38 3.60 4.70 -5.43
CA ILE A 38 3.89 4.29 -6.81
C ILE A 38 4.18 5.51 -7.70
N LEU A 39 3.41 6.60 -7.57
CA LEU A 39 3.66 7.83 -8.31
C LEU A 39 5.03 8.45 -7.98
N ALA A 40 5.38 8.50 -6.68
CA ALA A 40 6.69 8.97 -6.24
C ALA A 40 7.84 8.11 -6.81
N LEU A 41 7.70 6.78 -6.78
CA LEU A 41 8.67 5.87 -7.40
C LEU A 41 8.82 6.14 -8.90
N HIS A 42 7.72 6.32 -9.64
CA HIS A 42 7.79 6.63 -11.06
C HIS A 42 8.51 7.95 -11.31
N TYR A 43 8.25 8.96 -10.49
CA TYR A 43 8.90 10.25 -10.58
C TYR A 43 10.42 10.14 -10.34
N GLU A 44 10.83 9.57 -9.20
CA GLU A 44 12.25 9.43 -8.86
C GLU A 44 13.00 8.54 -9.86
N ALA A 45 12.44 7.39 -10.24
CA ALA A 45 13.14 6.43 -11.09
C ALA A 45 13.20 6.86 -12.56
N ARG A 46 12.12 7.44 -13.12
CA ARG A 46 12.07 7.78 -14.56
C ARG A 46 12.52 9.20 -14.85
N PHE A 47 12.19 10.17 -14.00
CA PHE A 47 12.51 11.58 -14.27
C PHE A 47 13.83 11.99 -13.62
N LEU A 48 13.99 11.72 -12.33
CA LEU A 48 15.21 12.09 -11.60
C LEU A 48 16.35 11.07 -11.76
N ARG A 49 16.02 9.84 -12.17
CA ARG A 49 16.95 8.70 -12.29
C ARG A 49 17.72 8.43 -11.00
N SER A 50 17.06 8.65 -9.87
CA SER A 50 17.68 8.52 -8.55
C SER A 50 17.96 7.04 -8.24
N GLU A 51 19.21 6.73 -7.86
CA GLU A 51 19.57 5.40 -7.39
C GLU A 51 18.85 5.06 -6.07
N GLY A 52 18.49 3.78 -5.92
CA GLY A 52 17.80 3.28 -4.71
C GLY A 52 16.31 3.62 -4.60
N SER A 53 15.71 4.28 -5.59
CA SER A 53 14.27 4.62 -5.59
C SER A 53 13.36 3.39 -5.36
N ILE A 54 13.73 2.24 -5.96
CA ILE A 54 13.00 0.98 -5.79
C ILE A 54 13.08 0.49 -4.33
N GLU A 55 14.25 0.54 -3.71
CA GLU A 55 14.41 0.07 -2.32
C GLU A 55 13.67 0.99 -1.34
N ARG A 56 13.68 2.31 -1.58
CA ARG A 56 12.84 3.25 -0.81
C ARG A 56 11.36 2.95 -0.98
N ALA A 57 10.91 2.62 -2.19
CA ALA A 57 9.52 2.26 -2.44
C ALA A 57 9.12 0.94 -1.74
N LYS A 58 9.98 -0.09 -1.74
CA LYS A 58 9.74 -1.32 -0.99
C LYS A 58 9.64 -1.04 0.51
N ALA A 59 10.58 -0.28 1.07
CA ALA A 59 10.57 0.09 2.47
C ALA A 59 9.31 0.90 2.84
N GLY A 60 8.93 1.87 2.00
CA GLY A 60 7.71 2.65 2.15
C GLY A 60 6.46 1.77 2.13
N PHE A 61 6.41 0.79 1.23
CA PHE A 61 5.29 -0.15 1.14
C PHE A 61 5.21 -1.05 2.38
N SER A 62 6.34 -1.59 2.85
CA SER A 62 6.40 -2.34 4.11
C SER A 62 5.93 -1.51 5.31
N ASN A 63 6.29 -0.23 5.38
CA ASN A 63 5.85 0.66 6.45
C ASN A 63 4.35 0.95 6.40
N ILE A 64 3.78 1.10 5.21
CA ILE A 64 2.33 1.19 5.03
C ILE A 64 1.69 -0.09 5.56
N LEU A 65 2.11 -1.27 5.08
CA LEU A 65 1.54 -2.54 5.52
C LEU A 65 1.66 -2.76 7.03
N ALA A 66 2.81 -2.48 7.64
CA ALA A 66 3.00 -2.62 9.08
C ALA A 66 2.03 -1.77 9.91
N ARG A 67 1.59 -0.61 9.39
CA ARG A 67 0.61 0.24 10.06
C ARG A 67 -0.81 -0.34 10.00
N TYR A 68 -1.13 -1.07 8.93
CA TYR A 68 -2.48 -1.58 8.66
C TYR A 68 -2.64 -3.07 8.97
N ALA A 69 -1.56 -3.81 9.17
CA ALA A 69 -1.58 -5.22 9.53
C ALA A 69 -2.35 -5.43 10.84
N SER A 70 -3.15 -6.49 10.89
CA SER A 70 -3.73 -6.95 12.14
C SER A 70 -2.63 -7.40 13.10
N GLU A 71 -2.88 -7.24 14.40
CA GLU A 71 -2.02 -7.85 15.41
C GLU A 71 -2.17 -9.38 15.31
N PRO A 72 -1.09 -10.18 15.42
CA PRO A 72 -1.23 -11.62 15.46
C PRO A 72 -2.21 -11.99 16.58
N PRO A 73 -3.15 -12.93 16.35
CA PRO A 73 -4.07 -13.34 17.40
C PRO A 73 -3.26 -13.73 18.64
N ALA A 74 -3.60 -13.14 19.78
CA ALA A 74 -2.95 -13.43 21.05
C ALA A 74 -2.93 -14.96 21.25
N ALA A 75 -1.73 -15.51 21.44
CA ALA A 75 -1.50 -16.94 21.61
C ALA A 75 -2.16 -17.48 22.89
#